data_AF-A0A4R0W629-F1
#
_entry.id   AF-A0A4R0W629-F1
#
_cell.length_a   1.000
_cell.length_b   1.000
_cell.length_c   1.000
_cell.angle_alpha   90.00
_cell.angle_beta   90.00
_cell.angle_gamma   90.00
#
_symmetry.space_group_name_H-M   'P 1'
#
loop_
_entity.id
_entity.type
_entity.pdbx_description
1 polymer ?
#
loop_
_entity_poly.entity_id
_entity_poly.type
_entity_poly.pdbx_seq_one_letter_code
_entity_poly.pdbx_strand_id
1 'polypeptide(L)'
;MTEGYSHKAAHIVEHIILAIALIWAGGCTLIWMQTDMSHRIVNAKSADGTCEVTISELGSPIFFGPSSITVKVSWDTDPGVIGSENVTEIKTDLHNDGKSLGSGNFTVTWHGNIPTVTTHGEEQPDQSYTFNWK
;
A
#
# COMPACT_ATOMS: atom_id res chain seq x y z
N MET A 1 39.76 -43.31 -16.17
CA MET A 1 39.21 -42.20 -17.00
C MET A 1 37.89 -41.65 -16.43
N THR A 2 37.73 -41.58 -15.11
CA THR A 2 36.45 -41.22 -14.44
C THR A 2 36.47 -39.84 -13.78
N GLU A 3 37.65 -39.27 -13.50
CA GLU A 3 37.76 -37.96 -12.83
C GLU A 3 37.30 -36.77 -13.70
N GLY A 4 37.55 -36.79 -15.00
CA GLY A 4 37.15 -35.70 -15.91
C GLY A 4 35.64 -35.58 -16.15
N TYR A 5 34.88 -36.67 -15.98
CA TYR A 5 33.43 -36.69 -16.14
C TYR A 5 32.72 -36.18 -14.87
N SER A 6 33.27 -36.52 -13.70
CA SER A 6 32.79 -36.07 -12.39
C SER A 6 32.88 -34.55 -12.23
N HIS A 7 34.00 -33.95 -12.67
CA HIS A 7 34.20 -32.50 -12.61
C HIS A 7 33.24 -31.71 -13.51
N LYS A 8 32.93 -32.22 -14.71
CA LYS A 8 31.92 -31.59 -15.60
C LYS A 8 30.50 -31.73 -15.04
N ALA A 9 30.16 -32.87 -14.45
CA ALA A 9 28.85 -33.09 -13.84
C ALA A 9 28.64 -32.20 -12.61
N ALA A 10 29.66 -32.03 -11.76
CA ALA A 10 29.62 -31.12 -10.61
C ALA A 10 29.34 -29.67 -11.03
N HIS A 11 30.01 -29.19 -12.09
CA HIS A 11 29.82 -27.84 -12.61
C HIS A 11 28.39 -27.62 -13.14
N ILE A 12 27.79 -28.62 -13.79
CA ILE A 12 26.41 -28.55 -14.28
C ILE A 12 25.41 -28.46 -13.12
N VAL A 13 25.60 -29.27 -12.08
CA VAL A 13 24.73 -29.26 -10.89
C VAL A 13 24.80 -27.91 -10.17
N GLU A 14 25.99 -27.34 -10.03
CA GLU A 14 26.18 -26.01 -9.43
C GLU A 14 25.43 -24.92 -10.21
N HIS A 15 25.50 -24.94 -11.55
CA HIS A 15 24.78 -23.98 -12.40
C HIS A 15 23.26 -24.11 -12.29
N ILE A 16 22.73 -25.33 -12.12
CA ILE A 16 21.30 -25.55 -11.92
C ILE A 16 20.86 -25.00 -10.56
N ILE A 17 21.63 -25.26 -9.50
CA ILE A 17 21.33 -24.74 -8.16
C ILE A 17 21.38 -23.21 -8.16
N LEU A 18 22.38 -22.62 -8.80
CA LEU A 18 22.49 -21.17 -8.97
C LEU A 18 21.31 -20.59 -9.76
N ALA A 19 20.88 -21.23 -10.84
CA ALA A 19 19.73 -20.79 -11.62
C ALA A 19 18.43 -20.81 -10.79
N ILE A 20 18.19 -21.86 -10.00
CA ILE A 20 17.03 -21.94 -9.11
C ILE A 20 17.10 -20.86 -8.02
N ALA A 21 18.27 -20.66 -7.41
CA ALA A 21 18.47 -19.62 -6.39
C ALA A 21 18.23 -18.22 -6.96
N LEU A 22 18.64 -17.95 -8.20
CA LEU A 22 18.41 -16.68 -8.89
C LEU A 22 16.93 -16.47 -9.23
N ILE A 23 16.24 -17.50 -9.70
CA ILE A 23 14.79 -17.44 -9.96
C ILE A 23 14.02 -17.19 -8.66
N TRP A 24 14.40 -17.88 -7.58
CA TRP A 24 13.81 -17.67 -6.26
C TRP A 24 14.08 -16.26 -5.73
N ALA A 25 15.33 -15.80 -5.76
CA ALA A 25 15.69 -14.47 -5.30
C ALA A 25 14.98 -13.38 -6.11
N GLY A 26 14.97 -13.50 -7.44
CA GLY A 26 14.28 -12.59 -8.35
C GLY A 26 12.77 -12.58 -8.11
N GLY A 27 12.15 -13.75 -7.99
CA GLY A 27 10.72 -13.90 -7.69
C GLY A 27 10.34 -13.29 -6.34
N CYS A 28 11.12 -13.54 -5.29
CA CYS A 28 10.92 -12.90 -4.00
C CYS A 28 11.02 -11.38 -4.14
N THR A 29 12.08 -10.83 -4.76
CA THR A 29 12.24 -9.37 -4.90
C THR A 29 11.10 -8.71 -5.67
N LEU A 30 10.56 -9.36 -6.71
CA LEU A 30 9.43 -8.85 -7.48
C LEU A 30 8.15 -8.81 -6.65
N ILE A 31 7.90 -9.86 -5.86
CA ILE A 31 6.74 -9.91 -4.95
C ILE A 31 6.87 -8.81 -3.89
N TRP A 32 8.03 -8.68 -3.24
CA TRP A 32 8.29 -7.63 -2.25
C TRP A 32 8.12 -6.22 -2.83
N MET A 33 8.65 -5.96 -4.04
CA MET A 33 8.48 -4.67 -4.70
C MET A 33 7.01 -4.38 -5.04
N GLN A 34 6.24 -5.39 -5.43
CA GLN A 34 4.83 -5.20 -5.76
C GLN A 34 3.96 -5.01 -4.51
N THR A 35 4.34 -5.61 -3.37
CA THR A 35 3.64 -5.43 -2.09
C THR A 35 3.96 -4.11 -1.40
N ASP A 36 5.12 -3.51 -1.64
CA ASP A 36 5.49 -2.22 -1.02
C ASP A 36 5.04 -1.00 -1.84
N MET A 37 4.56 -1.17 -3.07
CA MET A 37 4.06 -0.04 -3.86
C MET A 37 2.66 0.36 -3.38
N SER A 38 2.57 1.49 -2.68
CA SER A 38 1.30 2.06 -2.27
C SER A 38 0.45 2.43 -3.49
N HIS A 39 -0.70 1.80 -3.66
CA HIS A 39 -1.64 2.13 -4.74
C HIS A 39 -2.65 3.15 -4.24
N ARG A 40 -2.71 4.33 -4.85
CA ARG A 40 -3.67 5.38 -4.47
C ARG A 40 -5.07 5.02 -4.99
N ILE A 41 -6.03 4.94 -4.07
CA ILE A 41 -7.41 4.55 -4.38
C ILE A 41 -8.34 5.76 -4.41
N VAL A 42 -8.23 6.65 -3.41
CA VAL A 42 -9.08 7.83 -3.28
C VAL A 42 -8.22 9.08 -3.17
N ASN A 43 -8.66 10.13 -3.85
CA ASN A 43 -8.21 11.49 -3.62
C ASN A 43 -9.44 12.41 -3.53
N ALA A 44 -9.60 13.09 -2.39
CA ALA A 44 -10.68 14.03 -2.14
C ALA A 44 -10.11 15.35 -1.62
N LYS A 45 -10.65 16.48 -2.09
CA LYS A 45 -10.26 17.81 -1.63
C LYS A 45 -11.43 18.51 -0.95
N SER A 46 -11.15 19.35 0.03
CA SER A 46 -12.13 20.27 0.62
C SER A 46 -12.63 21.26 -0.43
N ALA A 47 -13.79 21.88 -0.15
CA ALA A 47 -14.41 22.82 -1.08
C ALA A 47 -13.54 24.04 -1.42
N ASP A 48 -12.66 24.45 -0.50
CA ASP A 48 -11.72 25.55 -0.67
C ASP A 48 -10.34 25.10 -1.17
N GLY A 49 -10.12 23.80 -1.33
CA GLY A 49 -8.86 23.22 -1.79
C GLY A 49 -7.72 23.21 -0.78
N THR A 50 -7.94 23.67 0.46
CA THR A 50 -6.90 23.77 1.49
C THR A 50 -6.63 22.45 2.19
N CYS A 51 -7.54 21.47 2.10
CA CYS A 51 -7.36 20.14 2.67
C CYS A 51 -7.49 19.07 1.57
N GLU A 52 -6.57 18.11 1.57
CA GLU A 52 -6.55 16.97 0.65
C GLU A 52 -6.44 15.67 1.46
N VAL A 53 -7.34 14.74 1.17
CA VAL A 53 -7.38 13.39 1.74
C VAL A 53 -6.97 12.42 0.65
N THR A 54 -5.87 11.70 0.88
CA THR A 54 -5.39 10.62 0.04
C THR A 54 -5.51 9.30 0.79
N ILE A 55 -6.15 8.32 0.17
CA ILE A 55 -6.21 6.96 0.70
C ILE A 55 -5.47 6.04 -0.26
N SER A 56 -4.53 5.28 0.27
CA SER A 56 -3.75 4.29 -0.48
C SER A 56 -3.79 2.92 0.19
N GLU A 57 -3.70 1.87 -0.61
CA GLU A 57 -3.46 0.50 -0.15
C GLU A 57 -1.96 0.23 -0.20
N LEU A 58 -1.40 -0.21 0.92
CA LEU A 58 0.00 -0.60 1.08
C LEU A 58 0.12 -2.10 0.81
N GLY A 59 0.11 -2.45 -0.48
CA GLY A 59 0.15 -3.84 -0.94
C GLY A 59 -1.21 -4.52 -0.86
N SER A 60 -1.55 -5.26 -1.92
CA SER A 60 -2.76 -6.07 -1.93
C SER A 60 -2.53 -7.38 -1.15
N PRO A 61 -3.52 -7.88 -0.40
CA PRO A 61 -3.39 -9.09 0.39
C PRO A 61 -3.05 -10.28 -0.51
N ILE A 62 -2.01 -11.02 -0.17
CA ILE A 62 -1.52 -12.10 -1.04
C ILE A 62 -2.47 -13.31 -1.01
N PHE A 63 -3.26 -13.53 0.06
CA PHE A 63 -4.37 -14.51 0.11
C PHE A 63 -5.27 -14.21 1.33
N PHE A 64 -6.60 -14.19 1.15
CA PHE A 64 -7.68 -14.14 2.18
C PHE A 64 -7.35 -13.37 3.48
N GLY A 65 -6.71 -12.21 3.38
CA GLY A 65 -6.26 -11.41 4.51
C GLY A 65 -6.67 -9.96 4.37
N PRO A 66 -6.55 -9.17 5.46
CA PRO A 66 -6.83 -7.74 5.40
C PRO A 66 -5.86 -7.01 4.47
N SER A 67 -6.34 -5.95 3.85
CA SER A 67 -5.53 -4.98 3.11
C SER A 67 -5.03 -3.90 4.07
N SER A 68 -3.72 -3.66 4.12
CA SER A 68 -3.19 -2.51 4.86
C SER A 68 -3.45 -1.23 4.07
N ILE A 69 -4.06 -0.25 4.70
CA ILE A 69 -4.37 1.05 4.11
C ILE A 69 -3.69 2.18 4.86
N THR A 70 -3.37 3.22 4.12
CA THR A 70 -2.84 4.47 4.63
C THR A 70 -3.83 5.59 4.29
N VAL A 71 -4.30 6.31 5.30
CA VAL A 71 -5.10 7.52 5.13
C VAL A 71 -4.21 8.70 5.48
N LYS A 72 -3.85 9.48 4.47
CA LYS A 72 -3.06 10.70 4.59
C LYS A 72 -3.97 11.90 4.38
N VAL A 73 -3.95 12.83 5.33
CA VAL A 73 -4.64 14.12 5.22
C VAL A 73 -3.61 15.22 5.28
N SER A 74 -3.61 16.09 4.27
CA SER A 74 -2.74 17.25 4.18
C SER A 74 -3.54 18.54 4.20
N TRP A 75 -3.13 19.50 5.02
CA TRP A 75 -3.65 20.87 5.03
C TRP A 75 -2.59 21.83 4.54
N ASP A 76 -2.93 22.64 3.55
CA ASP A 76 -2.15 23.79 3.14
C ASP A 76 -2.25 24.87 4.23
N THR A 77 -1.13 25.21 4.87
CA THR A 77 -1.12 26.21 5.94
C THR A 77 -0.61 27.57 5.48
N ASP A 78 0.11 27.62 4.36
CA ASP A 78 0.51 28.85 3.69
C ASP A 78 0.73 28.58 2.19
N PRO A 79 -0.20 29.02 1.31
CA PRO A 79 -0.10 28.86 -0.14
C PRO A 79 1.15 29.51 -0.76
N GLY A 80 1.81 30.42 -0.03
CA GLY A 80 3.03 31.11 -0.45
C GLY A 80 4.33 30.39 -0.10
N VAL A 81 4.27 29.32 0.72
CA VAL A 81 5.46 28.61 1.23
C VAL A 81 5.39 27.15 0.84
N ILE A 82 6.24 26.75 -0.11
CA ILE A 82 6.37 25.35 -0.54
C ILE A 82 6.81 24.50 0.66
N GLY A 83 6.01 23.48 1.00
CA GLY A 83 6.28 22.56 2.11
C GLY A 83 5.72 23.01 3.46
N SER A 84 4.87 24.04 3.50
CA SER A 84 4.08 24.41 4.68
C SER A 84 2.93 23.44 4.95
N GLU A 85 2.79 22.38 4.15
CA GLU A 85 1.73 21.40 4.31
C GLU A 85 1.86 20.70 5.66
N ASN A 86 0.75 20.65 6.37
CA ASN A 86 0.66 19.84 7.56
C ASN A 86 0.01 18.52 7.23
N VAL A 87 0.69 17.44 7.61
CA VAL A 87 0.30 16.09 7.22
C VAL A 87 -0.03 15.29 8.47
N THR A 88 -1.23 14.72 8.49
CA THR A 88 -1.59 13.64 9.43
C THR A 88 -1.77 12.36 8.64
N GLU A 89 -1.14 11.29 9.10
CA GLU A 89 -1.22 9.97 8.48
C GLU A 89 -1.64 8.94 9.51
N ILE A 90 -2.57 8.07 9.15
CA ILE A 90 -2.87 6.86 9.90
C ILE A 90 -2.69 5.65 9.00
N LYS A 91 -2.22 4.56 9.61
CA LYS A 91 -2.12 3.24 8.99
C LYS A 91 -3.08 2.33 9.71
N THR A 92 -3.92 1.63 8.96
CA THR A 92 -4.90 0.70 9.52
C THR A 92 -5.15 -0.43 8.53
N ASP A 93 -5.84 -1.47 8.97
CA ASP A 93 -6.14 -2.64 8.15
C ASP A 93 -7.62 -2.65 7.81
N LEU A 94 -7.95 -3.03 6.57
CA LEU A 94 -9.31 -3.11 6.06
C LEU A 94 -9.63 -4.54 5.61
N HIS A 95 -10.59 -5.17 6.29
CA HIS A 95 -11.03 -6.52 6.00
C HIS A 95 -12.14 -6.54 4.94
N ASN A 96 -11.81 -7.01 3.73
CA ASN A 96 -12.66 -6.95 2.54
C ASN A 96 -12.81 -8.32 1.84
N ASP A 97 -12.87 -9.43 2.59
CA ASP A 97 -13.09 -10.79 2.05
C ASP A 97 -12.05 -11.17 0.97
N GLY A 98 -10.80 -10.69 1.13
CA GLY A 98 -9.71 -10.88 0.18
C GLY A 98 -9.88 -10.20 -1.19
N LYS A 99 -10.89 -9.34 -1.37
CA LYS A 99 -11.10 -8.56 -2.60
C LYS A 99 -10.24 -7.30 -2.59
N SER A 100 -9.74 -6.92 -3.77
CA SER A 100 -9.03 -5.65 -3.95
C SER A 100 -9.89 -4.46 -3.53
N LEU A 101 -9.27 -3.47 -2.92
CA LEU A 101 -9.94 -2.27 -2.46
C LEU A 101 -10.25 -1.32 -3.62
N GLY A 102 -11.45 -0.73 -3.59
CA GLY A 102 -11.90 0.28 -4.55
C GLY A 102 -12.44 1.53 -3.88
N SER A 103 -12.83 2.52 -4.67
CA SER A 103 -13.42 3.76 -4.15
C SER A 103 -14.72 3.54 -3.36
N GLY A 104 -15.45 2.45 -3.63
CA GLY A 104 -16.67 2.10 -2.89
C GLY A 104 -16.42 1.67 -1.44
N ASN A 105 -15.17 1.33 -1.09
CA ASN A 105 -14.78 0.98 0.27
C ASN A 105 -14.56 2.21 1.16
N PHE A 106 -14.69 3.43 0.62
CA PHE A 106 -14.34 4.65 1.34
C PHE A 106 -15.37 5.74 1.10
N THR A 107 -15.82 6.36 2.18
CA THR A 107 -16.63 7.59 2.14
C THR A 107 -15.85 8.71 2.80
N VAL A 108 -15.66 9.83 2.10
CA VAL A 108 -15.09 11.04 2.69
C VAL A 108 -16.19 12.08 2.83
N THR A 109 -16.53 12.42 4.08
CA THR A 109 -17.47 13.48 4.40
C THR A 109 -16.73 14.68 4.97
N TRP A 110 -17.28 15.87 4.75
CA TRP A 110 -16.66 17.13 5.13
C TRP A 110 -17.60 17.93 6.02
N HIS A 111 -17.06 18.44 7.13
CA HIS A 111 -17.72 19.47 7.93
C HIS A 111 -16.84 20.72 7.92
N GLY A 112 -17.04 21.59 6.92
CA GLY A 112 -16.05 22.61 6.57
C GLY A 112 -14.78 21.96 6.01
N ASN A 113 -13.61 22.30 6.56
CA ASN A 113 -12.31 21.74 6.18
C ASN A 113 -11.86 20.58 7.07
N ILE A 114 -12.78 20.00 7.83
CA ILE A 114 -12.54 18.85 8.71
C ILE A 114 -13.07 17.61 7.98
N PRO A 115 -12.18 16.76 7.41
CA PRO A 115 -12.60 15.52 6.80
C PRO A 115 -12.89 14.45 7.85
N THR A 116 -13.94 13.68 7.60
CA THR A 116 -14.18 12.38 8.23
C THR A 116 -14.12 11.31 7.14
N VAL A 117 -13.16 10.40 7.29
CA VAL A 117 -12.99 9.24 6.42
C VAL A 117 -13.65 8.05 7.06
N THR A 118 -14.63 7.47 6.38
CA THR A 118 -15.28 6.22 6.77
C THR A 118 -14.80 5.10 5.86
N THR A 119 -14.36 3.99 6.44
CA THR A 119 -13.96 2.78 5.73
C THR A 119 -15.07 1.74 5.81
N HIS A 120 -15.32 1.06 4.70
CA HIS A 120 -16.36 0.04 4.53
C HIS A 120 -15.69 -1.28 4.15
N GLY A 121 -15.66 -2.22 5.09
CA GLY A 121 -15.20 -3.58 4.86
C GLY A 121 -16.36 -4.56 4.91
N GLU A 122 -16.25 -5.69 4.21
CA GLU A 122 -17.29 -6.72 4.21
C GLU A 122 -17.28 -7.57 5.49
N GLU A 123 -16.14 -7.62 6.19
CA GLU A 123 -15.93 -8.50 7.37
C GLU A 123 -15.75 -7.71 8.67
N GLN A 124 -15.88 -6.40 8.63
CA GLN A 124 -15.73 -5.52 9.79
C GLN A 124 -16.83 -4.45 9.79
N PRO A 125 -17.19 -3.91 10.97
CA PRO A 125 -18.05 -2.73 11.01
C PRO A 125 -17.35 -1.53 10.38
N ASP A 126 -18.15 -0.58 9.89
CA ASP A 126 -17.63 0.70 9.40
C ASP A 126 -16.81 1.40 10.47
N GLN A 127 -15.63 1.88 10.10
CA GLN A 127 -14.75 2.66 10.98
C GLN A 127 -14.65 4.09 10.44
N SER A 128 -14.71 5.07 11.34
CA SER A 128 -14.67 6.48 10.98
C SER A 128 -13.52 7.19 11.68
N TYR A 129 -12.76 7.96 10.91
CA TYR A 129 -11.61 8.73 11.36
C TYR A 129 -11.85 10.19 11.02
N THR A 130 -12.09 11.01 12.04
CA THR A 130 -12.20 12.46 11.88
C THR A 130 -10.85 13.09 12.13
N PHE A 131 -10.39 13.89 11.16
CA PHE A 131 -9.11 14.55 11.26
C PHE A 131 -9.32 16.04 11.48
N ASN A 132 -8.74 16.54 12.57
CA ASN A 132 -8.84 17.94 12.92
C ASN A 132 -7.44 18.56 12.98
N TRP A 133 -7.23 19.57 12.15
CA TRP A 133 -6.10 20.48 12.25
C TRP A 133 -6.51 21.67 13.11
N LYS A 134 -5.76 21.91 14.19
CA LYS A 134 -6.10 22.89 15.22
C LYS A 134 -5.84 24.33 14.79
#